data_AF-A0A940QMD0-F1
#
_entry.id   AF-A0A940QMD0-F1
#
_cell.length_a   1.000
_cell.length_b   1.000
_cell.length_c   1.000
_cell.angle_alpha   90.00
_cell.angle_beta   90.00
_cell.angle_gamma   90.00
#
_symmetry.space_group_name_H-M   'P 1'
#
loop_
_entity.id
_entity.type
_entity.pdbx_description
1 polymer ?
#
loop_
_entity_poly.entity_id
_entity_poly.type
_entity_poly.pdbx_seq_one_letter_code
_entity_poly.pdbx_strand_id
1 'polypeptide(L)'
;MFSFEKILPTTPEAVAEQIKRITHYENIMEEAETGSEEMLKQLSDYYESSAWKRDFAADEKGLLPKDLKRGVLSEDGIYNLLERFGL
;
A
#
# COMPACT_ATOMS: atom_id res chain seq x y z
N MET A 1 -3.09 22.46 1.61
CA MET A 1 -1.74 21.91 1.81
C MET A 1 -1.87 20.74 2.76
N PHE A 2 -1.93 19.50 2.24
CA PHE A 2 -2.00 18.31 3.10
C PHE A 2 -0.65 18.21 3.83
N SER A 3 -0.67 18.23 5.17
CA SER A 3 0.55 18.16 5.97
C SER A 3 1.00 16.69 6.03
N PHE A 4 1.61 16.23 4.93
CA PHE A 4 2.18 14.89 4.81
C PHE A 4 3.27 14.63 5.86
N GLU A 5 3.88 15.67 6.44
CA GLU A 5 4.91 15.55 7.47
C GLU A 5 4.40 14.89 8.76
N LYS A 6 3.11 15.00 9.09
CA LYS A 6 2.53 14.39 10.30
C LYS A 6 2.21 12.90 10.16
N ILE A 7 2.37 12.34 8.95
CA ILE A 7 2.02 10.96 8.65
C ILE A 7 3.22 10.07 8.30
N LEU A 8 4.43 10.64 8.27
CA LEU A 8 5.65 9.88 8.01
C LEU A 8 6.11 9.11 9.25
N PRO A 9 6.71 7.92 9.07
CA PRO A 9 7.37 7.23 10.16
C PRO A 9 8.56 8.07 10.66
N THR A 10 8.65 8.27 11.96
CA THR A 10 9.77 9.02 12.57
C THR A 10 10.78 8.13 13.29
N THR A 11 10.51 6.82 13.38
CA THR A 11 11.40 5.85 14.05
C THR A 11 11.62 4.63 13.17
N PRO A 12 12.75 3.91 13.34
CA PRO A 12 13.01 2.66 12.63
C PRO A 12 11.92 1.60 12.83
N GLU A 13 11.34 1.52 14.03
CA GLU A 13 10.26 0.59 14.33
C GLU A 13 8.99 0.94 13.55
N ALA A 14 8.67 2.23 13.42
CA ALA A 14 7.54 2.67 12.60
C ALA A 14 7.77 2.32 11.11
N VAL A 15 8.99 2.50 10.60
CA VAL A 15 9.35 2.07 9.23
C VAL A 15 9.20 0.55 9.10
N ALA A 16 9.66 -0.24 10.07
CA ALA A 16 9.53 -1.68 10.05
C ALA A 16 8.07 -2.15 10.02
N GLU A 17 7.18 -1.49 10.76
CA GLU A 17 5.74 -1.77 10.72
C GLU A 17 5.09 -1.40 9.38
N GLN A 18 5.55 -0.31 8.73
CA GLN A 18 5.13 -0.02 7.36
C GLN A 18 5.57 -1.11 6.39
N ILE A 19 6.84 -1.51 6.46
CA ILE A 19 7.38 -2.57 5.59
C ILE A 19 6.55 -3.84 5.74
N LYS A 20 6.26 -4.29 6.97
CA LYS A 20 5.41 -5.46 7.20
C LYS A 20 4.03 -5.32 6.56
N ARG A 21 3.38 -4.17 6.72
CA ARG A 21 2.06 -3.91 6.13
C ARG A 21 2.11 -3.89 4.61
N ILE A 22 3.11 -3.23 4.03
CA ILE A 22 3.29 -3.17 2.57
C ILE A 22 3.52 -4.59 2.03
N THR A 23 4.43 -5.36 2.63
CA THR A 23 4.68 -6.75 2.23
C THR A 23 3.43 -7.63 2.35
N HIS A 24 2.60 -7.42 3.39
CA HIS A 24 1.34 -8.13 3.52
C HIS A 24 0.39 -7.82 2.35
N TYR A 25 0.22 -6.54 2.00
CA TYR A 25 -0.66 -6.14 0.91
C TYR A 25 -0.10 -6.42 -0.49
N GLU A 26 1.23 -6.52 -0.66
CA GLU A 26 1.82 -7.09 -1.87
C GLU A 26 1.35 -8.51 -2.11
N ASN A 27 1.35 -9.36 -1.09
CA ASN A 27 0.89 -10.74 -1.20
C ASN A 27 -0.61 -10.80 -1.47
N ILE A 28 -1.41 -9.96 -0.79
CA ILE A 28 -2.85 -9.84 -1.06
C ILE A 28 -3.08 -9.42 -2.51
N MET A 29 -2.31 -8.47 -3.04
CA MET A 29 -2.45 -8.01 -4.42
C MET A 29 -2.18 -9.14 -5.41
N GLU A 30 -1.13 -9.96 -5.20
CA GLU A 30 -0.86 -11.13 -6.03
C GLU A 30 -2.00 -12.16 -5.99
N GLU A 31 -2.58 -12.42 -4.81
CA GLU A 31 -3.74 -13.32 -4.70
C GLU A 31 -5.00 -12.72 -5.33
N ALA A 32 -5.20 -11.41 -5.19
CA ALA A 32 -6.32 -10.68 -5.78
C ALA A 32 -6.29 -10.70 -7.33
N GLU A 33 -5.11 -10.80 -7.95
CA GLU A 33 -4.99 -10.98 -9.42
C GLU A 33 -5.69 -12.24 -9.93
N THR A 34 -5.88 -13.25 -9.07
CA THR A 34 -6.62 -14.48 -9.41
C THR A 34 -8.13 -14.32 -9.38
N GLY A 35 -8.64 -13.16 -8.95
CA GLY A 35 -10.06 -12.85 -8.84
C GLY A 35 -10.71 -13.27 -7.51
N SER A 36 -9.91 -13.46 -6.45
CA SER A 36 -10.45 -13.70 -5.12
C SER A 36 -11.19 -12.46 -4.58
N GLU A 37 -12.51 -12.55 -4.45
CA GLU A 37 -13.36 -11.45 -3.95
C GLU A 37 -12.93 -10.97 -2.54
N GLU A 38 -12.52 -11.89 -1.67
CA GLU A 38 -12.05 -11.54 -0.33
C GLU A 38 -10.76 -10.71 -0.38
N MET A 39 -9.81 -11.10 -1.23
CA MET A 39 -8.53 -10.39 -1.37
C MET A 39 -8.72 -9.04 -2.06
N LEU A 40 -9.58 -8.98 -3.09
CA LEU A 40 -9.96 -7.74 -3.74
C LEU A 40 -10.60 -6.75 -2.75
N LYS A 41 -11.48 -7.24 -1.87
CA LYS A 41 -12.08 -6.40 -0.83
C LYS A 41 -11.04 -5.90 0.17
N GLN A 42 -10.16 -6.77 0.66
CA GLN A 42 -9.09 -6.35 1.59
C GLN A 42 -8.16 -5.32 0.95
N LEU A 43 -7.86 -5.47 -0.33
CA LEU A 43 -7.02 -4.55 -1.09
C LEU A 43 -7.71 -3.19 -1.29
N SER A 44 -9.02 -3.19 -1.62
CA SER A 44 -9.85 -1.99 -1.72
C SER A 44 -9.92 -1.24 -0.37
N ASP A 45 -10.25 -1.96 0.71
CA ASP A 45 -10.30 -1.39 2.07
C ASP A 45 -8.95 -0.74 2.46
N TYR A 46 -7.83 -1.36 2.06
CA TYR A 46 -6.50 -0.80 2.28
C TYR A 46 -6.23 0.46 1.46
N TYR A 47 -6.54 0.45 0.17
CA TYR A 47 -6.31 1.57 -0.74
C TYR A 47 -7.04 2.85 -0.28
N GLU A 48 -8.27 2.71 0.21
CA GLU A 48 -9.05 3.83 0.73
C GLU A 48 -8.57 4.30 2.12
N SER A 49 -7.81 3.45 2.82
CA SER A 49 -7.44 3.67 4.21
C SER A 49 -6.45 4.83 4.39
N SER A 50 -6.42 5.35 5.61
CA SER A 50 -5.33 6.24 6.01
C SER A 50 -3.98 5.54 6.01
N ALA A 51 -3.92 4.22 6.18
CA ALA A 51 -2.67 3.47 6.27
C ALA A 51 -1.92 3.47 4.93
N TRP A 52 -2.62 3.18 3.83
CA TRP A 52 -2.04 3.25 2.48
C TRP A 52 -1.50 4.65 2.18
N LYS A 53 -2.23 5.71 2.54
CA LYS A 53 -1.75 7.11 2.36
C LYS A 53 -0.44 7.40 3.10
N ARG A 54 -0.21 6.79 4.27
CA ARG A 54 1.06 6.93 5.01
C ARG A 54 2.18 6.14 4.37
N ASP A 55 1.87 4.94 3.90
CA ASP A 55 2.84 4.05 3.25
C ASP A 55 3.31 4.66 1.93
N PHE A 56 2.36 5.16 1.12
CA PHE A 56 2.63 5.92 -0.09
C PHE A 56 3.46 7.17 0.18
N ALA A 57 3.10 7.98 1.19
CA ALA A 57 3.88 9.17 1.53
C ALA A 57 5.31 8.84 2.01
N ALA A 58 5.52 7.71 2.69
CA ALA A 58 6.84 7.26 3.09
C ALA A 58 7.68 6.80 1.88
N ASP A 59 7.04 6.17 0.90
CA ASP A 59 7.67 5.77 -0.36
C ASP A 59 8.12 6.98 -1.20
N GLU A 60 7.23 7.95 -1.39
CA GLU A 60 7.48 9.22 -2.08
C GLU A 60 8.64 10.03 -1.45
N LYS A 61 8.85 9.85 -0.14
CA LYS A 61 9.96 10.50 0.59
C LYS A 61 11.25 9.67 0.59
N GLY A 62 11.25 8.50 -0.03
CA GLY A 62 12.42 7.61 -0.10
C GLY A 62 12.81 7.02 1.26
N LEU A 63 11.86 6.91 2.20
CA LEU A 63 12.10 6.36 3.54
C LEU A 63 12.09 4.84 3.56
N LEU A 64 11.57 4.21 2.51
CA LEU A 64 11.50 2.75 2.38
C LEU A 64 12.75 2.18 1.69
N PRO A 65 13.16 0.95 2.03
CA PRO A 65 14.27 0.26 1.36
C PRO A 65 14.09 0.19 -0.15
N LYS A 66 15.19 0.33 -0.90
CA LYS A 66 15.13 0.35 -2.38
C LYS A 66 14.74 -0.98 -3.00
N ASP A 67 15.06 -2.07 -2.30
CA ASP A 67 14.81 -3.47 -2.64
C ASP A 67 13.41 -3.95 -2.21
N LEU A 68 12.64 -3.12 -1.51
CA LEU A 68 11.27 -3.45 -1.13
C LEU A 68 10.37 -3.53 -2.37
N LYS A 69 9.68 -4.66 -2.54
CA LYS A 69 8.57 -4.76 -3.49
C LYS A 69 7.42 -3.88 -2.99
N ARG A 70 6.97 -2.97 -3.86
CA ARG A 70 6.03 -1.88 -3.54
C ARG A 70 5.07 -1.57 -4.69
N GLY A 71 4.73 -2.57 -5.50
CA GLY A 71 3.70 -2.45 -6.53
C GLY A 71 2.35 -2.02 -5.96
N VAL A 72 2.04 -2.40 -4.72
CA VAL A 72 0.84 -2.00 -3.98
C VAL A 72 0.83 -0.52 -3.58
N LEU A 73 1.97 0.17 -3.68
CA LEU A 73 2.08 1.62 -3.53
C LEU A 73 2.09 2.35 -4.88
N SER A 74 1.94 1.65 -5.99
CA SER A 74 1.68 2.29 -7.28
C SER A 74 0.23 2.78 -7.31
N GLU A 75 0.02 4.06 -7.59
CA GLU A 75 -1.33 4.64 -7.73
C GLU A 75 -2.16 3.86 -8.77
N ASP A 76 -1.53 3.52 -9.90
CA ASP A 76 -2.16 2.77 -10.99
C ASP A 76 -2.29 1.28 -10.69
N GLY A 77 -1.47 0.72 -9.78
CA GLY A 77 -1.40 -0.72 -9.53
C GLY A 77 -2.71 -1.27 -8.95
N ILE A 78 -3.10 -0.74 -7.78
CA ILE A 78 -4.35 -1.16 -7.13
C ILE A 78 -5.56 -0.69 -7.94
N TYR A 79 -5.55 0.55 -8.44
CA TYR A 79 -6.67 1.11 -9.19
C TYR A 79 -7.03 0.25 -10.41
N ASN A 80 -6.06 -0.05 -11.27
CA ASN A 80 -6.30 -0.87 -12.46
C ASN A 80 -6.75 -2.30 -12.09
N LEU A 81 -6.25 -2.84 -10.98
CA LEU A 81 -6.66 -4.17 -10.52
C LEU A 81 -8.13 -4.16 -10.06
N LEU A 82 -8.53 -3.20 -9.23
CA LEU A 82 -9.91 -3.08 -8.75
C LEU A 82 -10.90 -2.79 -9.89
N GLU A 83 -10.53 -1.87 -10.80
CA GLU A 83 -11.37 -1.51 -11.95
C GLU A 83 -11.66 -2.73 -12.84
N ARG A 84 -10.67 -3.61 -13.07
CA ARG A 84 -10.84 -4.86 -13.84
C ARG A 84 -11.92 -5.79 -13.27
N PHE A 85 -12.18 -5.72 -11.97
CA PHE A 85 -13.20 -6.52 -11.27
C PHE A 85 -14.45 -5.72 -10.91
N GLY A 86 -14.54 -4.44 -11.32
CA GLY A 86 -15.70 -3.57 -11.09
C GLY A 86 -15.82 -3.07 -9.66
N LEU A 87 -14.69 -2.90 -8.96
CA LEU A 87 -14.58 -2.38 -7.59
C LEU A 87 -13.99 -0.97 -7.56
#